data_AF-A0A1X0NDJ5-F1
#
_entry.id   AF-A0A1X0NDJ5-F1
#
_cell.length_a   1.000
_cell.length_b   1.000
_cell.length_c   1.000
_cell.angle_alpha   90.00
_cell.angle_beta   90.00
_cell.angle_gamma   90.00
#
_symmetry.space_group_name_H-M   'P 1'
#
loop_
_entity.id
_entity.type
_entity.pdbx_description
1 polymer ?
#
loop_
_entity_poly.entity_id
_entity_poly.type
_entity_poly.pdbx_seq_one_letter_code
_entity_poly.pdbx_strand_id
1 'polypeptide(L)'
;MNSRVREVLVETPKLNDFLRNNVGGRGVVDSNENVTMEAFVIKPDMFIQDEELIRLITALPAYERIKENMGILREKVRVLNEVANNLEKAGVYSLQQWDEFTDKESILLMARGILNAALNIAKEKGFVSQLATSVVMEGAYESVYTATWHYVEGVGGEGFGMQVKEGHPPQ
;
A
#
# COMPACT_ATOMS: atom_id res chain seq x y z
N MET A 1 -8.96 16.54 -0.22
CA MET A 1 -9.63 15.36 0.37
C MET A 1 -10.01 14.43 -0.76
N ASN A 2 -9.17 13.47 -1.12
CA ASN A 2 -9.39 12.53 -2.24
C ASN A 2 -9.03 11.10 -1.82
N SER A 3 -9.43 10.69 -0.61
CA SER A 3 -9.32 9.27 -0.25
C SER A 3 -10.38 8.49 -1.01
N ARG A 4 -9.94 7.46 -1.75
CA ARG A 4 -10.85 6.60 -2.52
C ARG A 4 -11.74 5.83 -1.55
N VAL A 5 -12.99 5.54 -1.92
CA VAL A 5 -13.92 4.71 -1.11
C VAL A 5 -13.27 3.37 -0.67
N ARG A 6 -12.32 2.86 -1.47
CA ARG A 6 -11.53 1.67 -1.12
C ARG A 6 -10.49 1.90 -0.02
N GLU A 7 -9.88 3.08 0.10
CA GLU A 7 -8.90 3.38 1.16
C GLU A 7 -9.58 3.52 2.52
N VAL A 8 -10.80 4.04 2.55
CA VAL A 8 -11.62 4.11 3.79
C VAL A 8 -12.09 2.73 4.26
N LEU A 9 -12.09 1.71 3.39
CA LEU A 9 -12.58 0.36 3.69
C LEU A 9 -11.48 -0.66 4.02
N VAL A 10 -10.19 -0.32 3.90
CA VAL A 10 -9.09 -1.32 3.93
C VAL A 10 -7.94 -0.97 4.90
N GLU A 11 -7.86 0.25 5.43
CA GLU A 11 -6.91 0.51 6.52
C GLU A 11 -7.47 0.00 7.84
N THR A 12 -6.83 -1.03 8.38
CA THR A 12 -7.19 -1.55 9.70
C THR A 12 -6.50 -0.72 10.79
N PRO A 13 -7.23 -0.31 11.84
CA PRO A 13 -6.65 0.55 12.85
C PRO A 13 -5.51 -0.16 13.57
N LYS A 14 -4.46 0.59 13.92
CA LYS A 14 -3.40 0.10 14.80
C LYS A 14 -3.98 -0.25 16.16
N LEU A 15 -3.47 -1.31 16.78
CA LEU A 15 -3.88 -1.77 18.10
C LEU A 15 -3.74 -0.64 19.12
N ASN A 16 -2.59 0.01 19.21
CA ASN A 16 -2.38 1.10 20.17
C ASN A 16 -3.36 2.27 19.97
N ASP A 17 -3.69 2.61 18.73
CA ASP A 17 -4.66 3.67 18.45
C ASP A 17 -6.07 3.26 18.82
N PHE A 18 -6.44 2.00 18.55
CA PHE A 18 -7.70 1.43 19.02
C PHE A 18 -7.79 1.46 20.54
N LEU A 19 -6.73 1.08 21.26
CA LEU A 19 -6.72 1.05 22.73
C LEU A 19 -6.86 2.46 23.34
N ARG A 20 -6.16 3.44 22.77
CA ARG A 20 -6.29 4.86 23.16
C ARG A 20 -7.73 5.34 23.00
N ASN A 21 -8.35 5.01 21.88
CA ASN A 21 -9.69 5.49 21.53
C ASN A 21 -10.83 4.78 22.26
N ASN A 22 -10.65 3.52 22.68
CA ASN A 22 -11.78 2.71 23.20
C ASN A 22 -11.64 2.28 24.66
N VAL A 23 -10.43 2.17 25.21
CA VAL A 23 -10.20 1.70 26.60
C VAL A 23 -9.30 2.63 27.41
N GLY A 24 -9.12 3.87 26.96
CA GLY A 24 -8.34 4.90 27.66
C GLY A 24 -6.83 4.65 27.61
N GLY A 25 -6.35 3.94 26.60
CA GLY A 25 -4.93 3.64 26.43
C GLY A 25 -4.41 2.50 27.30
N ARG A 26 -5.28 1.78 28.01
CA ARG A 26 -4.90 0.55 28.72
C ARG A 26 -4.35 -0.49 27.75
N GLY A 27 -3.20 -1.08 28.09
CA GLY A 27 -2.50 -2.06 27.26
C GLY A 27 -1.66 -1.48 26.11
N VAL A 28 -1.56 -0.14 26.00
CA VAL A 28 -0.66 0.49 25.02
C VAL A 28 0.78 0.26 25.43
N VAL A 29 1.58 -0.26 24.50
CA VAL A 29 3.02 -0.49 24.66
C VAL A 29 3.75 -0.17 23.36
N ASP A 30 4.98 0.31 23.45
CA ASP A 30 5.77 0.72 22.27
C ASP A 30 6.02 -0.45 21.31
N SER A 31 6.15 -1.68 21.82
CA SER A 31 6.30 -2.89 21.00
C SER A 31 5.12 -3.16 20.07
N ASN A 32 3.94 -2.60 20.37
CA ASN A 32 2.71 -2.79 19.60
C ASN A 32 2.42 -1.61 18.64
N GLU A 33 3.38 -0.69 18.43
CA GLU A 33 3.18 0.51 17.60
C GLU A 33 2.75 0.21 16.16
N ASN A 34 3.20 -0.91 15.60
CA ASN A 34 2.88 -1.34 14.24
C ASN A 34 1.93 -2.55 14.18
N VAL A 35 1.41 -2.98 15.33
CA VAL A 35 0.45 -4.08 15.39
C VAL A 35 -0.91 -3.56 14.93
N THR A 36 -1.54 -4.26 13.99
CA THR A 36 -2.90 -3.96 13.53
C THR A 36 -3.94 -4.65 14.42
N MET A 37 -5.16 -4.12 14.43
CA MET A 37 -6.28 -4.79 15.10
C MET A 37 -6.60 -6.15 14.49
N GLU A 38 -6.31 -6.38 13.20
CA GLU A 38 -6.47 -7.71 12.60
C GLU A 38 -5.50 -8.74 13.18
N ALA A 39 -4.23 -8.37 13.39
CA ALA A 39 -3.27 -9.25 14.04
C ALA A 39 -3.72 -9.60 15.47
N PHE A 40 -4.24 -8.60 16.19
CA PHE A 40 -4.82 -8.80 17.51
C PHE A 40 -6.05 -9.73 17.49
N VAL A 41 -6.97 -9.59 16.52
CA VAL A 41 -8.15 -10.48 16.39
C VAL A 41 -7.73 -11.94 16.19
N ILE A 42 -6.63 -12.19 15.48
CA ILE A 42 -6.12 -13.56 15.25
C ILE A 42 -5.55 -14.15 16.54
N LYS A 43 -4.74 -13.37 17.27
CA LYS A 43 -4.00 -13.87 18.43
C LYS A 43 -3.81 -12.78 19.50
N PRO A 44 -4.83 -12.48 20.31
CA PRO A 44 -4.81 -11.37 21.25
C PRO A 44 -3.80 -11.54 22.39
N ASP A 45 -3.62 -12.79 22.85
CA ASP A 45 -2.68 -13.21 23.90
C ASP A 45 -1.21 -12.96 23.55
N MET A 46 -0.88 -12.78 22.27
CA MET A 46 0.48 -12.41 21.83
C MET A 46 0.82 -10.96 22.17
N PHE A 47 -0.18 -10.08 22.21
CA PHE A 47 0.01 -8.63 22.28
C PHE A 47 -0.40 -8.03 23.61
N ILE A 48 -1.36 -8.65 24.30
CA ILE A 48 -1.85 -8.26 25.62
C ILE A 48 -1.91 -9.52 26.48
N GLN A 49 -1.30 -9.49 27.66
CA GLN A 49 -1.32 -10.63 28.60
C GLN A 49 -2.46 -10.53 29.63
N ASP A 50 -3.01 -9.33 29.84
CA ASP A 50 -4.12 -9.10 30.75
C ASP A 50 -5.42 -9.67 30.16
N GLU A 51 -5.86 -10.81 30.68
CA GLU A 51 -7.06 -11.53 30.24
C GLU A 51 -8.34 -10.69 30.43
N GLU A 52 -8.44 -9.91 31.50
CA GLU A 52 -9.62 -9.07 31.76
C GLU A 52 -9.67 -7.90 30.77
N LEU A 53 -8.52 -7.35 30.39
CA LEU A 53 -8.43 -6.36 29.33
C LEU A 53 -8.82 -6.94 27.96
N ILE A 54 -8.39 -8.17 27.64
CA ILE A 54 -8.83 -8.86 26.41
C ILE A 54 -10.36 -9.05 26.42
N ARG A 55 -10.93 -9.49 27.54
CA ARG A 55 -12.39 -9.66 27.68
C ARG A 55 -13.13 -8.33 27.50
N LEU A 56 -12.60 -7.24 28.05
CA LEU A 56 -13.15 -5.91 27.85
C LEU A 56 -13.10 -5.49 26.38
N ILE A 57 -11.95 -5.66 25.72
CA ILE A 57 -11.76 -5.29 24.30
C ILE A 57 -12.70 -6.09 23.40
N THR A 58 -12.77 -7.40 23.60
CA THR A 58 -13.58 -8.31 22.76
C THR A 58 -15.08 -8.10 22.95
N ALA A 59 -15.52 -7.51 24.07
CA ALA A 59 -16.90 -7.12 24.29
C ALA A 59 -17.30 -5.79 23.60
N LEU A 60 -16.35 -5.05 23.02
CA LEU A 60 -16.63 -3.75 22.41
C LEU A 60 -17.33 -3.90 21.05
N PRO A 61 -18.37 -3.09 20.75
CA PRO A 61 -18.97 -3.04 19.41
C PRO A 61 -17.96 -2.67 18.31
N ALA A 62 -16.95 -1.86 18.63
CA ALA A 62 -15.89 -1.49 17.69
C ALA A 62 -15.00 -2.68 17.31
N TYR A 63 -14.76 -3.61 18.25
CA TYR A 63 -14.02 -4.84 17.99
C TYR A 63 -14.80 -5.77 17.06
N GLU A 64 -16.09 -5.99 17.33
CA GLU A 64 -16.93 -6.84 16.49
C GLU A 64 -17.02 -6.33 15.05
N ARG A 65 -17.15 -5.00 14.85
CA ARG A 65 -17.10 -4.41 13.49
C ARG A 65 -15.80 -4.72 12.75
N ILE A 66 -14.65 -4.65 13.43
CA ILE A 66 -13.35 -4.95 12.82
C ILE A 66 -13.29 -6.43 12.44
N LYS A 67 -13.73 -7.32 13.34
CA LYS A 67 -13.76 -8.76 13.12
C LYS A 67 -14.68 -9.16 11.96
N GLU A 68 -15.86 -8.56 11.88
CA GLU A 68 -16.80 -8.74 10.75
C GLU A 68 -16.19 -8.26 9.43
N ASN A 69 -15.61 -7.05 9.41
CA ASN A 69 -14.95 -6.50 8.23
C ASN A 69 -13.78 -7.38 7.76
N MET A 70 -12.98 -7.90 8.69
CA MET A 70 -11.90 -8.84 8.39
C MET A 70 -12.45 -10.13 7.76
N GLY A 71 -13.56 -10.66 8.29
CA GLY A 71 -14.26 -11.82 7.73
C GLY A 71 -14.74 -11.58 6.29
N ILE A 72 -15.35 -10.41 6.04
CA ILE A 72 -15.81 -10.00 4.71
C ILE A 72 -14.63 -9.87 3.74
N LEU A 73 -13.52 -9.26 4.17
CA LEU A 73 -12.33 -9.09 3.35
C LEU A 73 -11.70 -10.44 3.02
N ARG A 74 -11.58 -11.34 4.00
CA ARG A 74 -11.05 -12.69 3.81
C ARG A 74 -11.86 -13.48 2.80
N GLU A 75 -13.18 -13.42 2.90
CA GLU A 75 -14.07 -14.10 1.96
C GLU A 75 -13.96 -13.50 0.56
N LYS A 76 -13.93 -12.17 0.46
CA LYS A 76 -13.71 -11.47 -0.81
C LYS A 76 -12.39 -11.88 -1.47
N VAL A 77 -11.30 -11.94 -0.70
CA VAL A 77 -9.98 -12.38 -1.20
C VAL A 77 -10.03 -13.84 -1.66
N ARG A 78 -10.67 -14.72 -0.88
CA ARG A 78 -10.86 -16.12 -1.25
C ARG A 78 -11.58 -16.25 -2.60
N VAL A 79 -12.72 -15.58 -2.75
CA VAL A 79 -13.53 -15.60 -3.97
C VAL A 79 -12.76 -15.02 -5.17
N LEU A 80 -12.03 -13.92 -4.99
CA LEU A 80 -11.20 -13.35 -6.05
C LEU A 80 -10.03 -14.26 -6.45
N ASN A 81 -9.41 -14.97 -5.50
CA ASN A 81 -8.37 -15.96 -5.78
C ASN A 81 -8.94 -17.16 -6.55
N GLU A 82 -10.16 -17.59 -6.24
CA GLU A 82 -10.84 -18.65 -7.01
C GLU A 82 -11.08 -18.21 -8.46
N VAL A 83 -11.54 -16.98 -8.67
CA VAL A 83 -11.68 -16.40 -10.02
C VAL A 83 -10.32 -16.35 -10.73
N ALA A 84 -9.26 -15.91 -10.06
CA ALA A 84 -7.92 -15.87 -10.63
C ALA A 84 -7.45 -17.28 -11.06
N ASN A 85 -7.62 -18.29 -10.21
CA ASN A 85 -7.30 -19.67 -10.55
C ASN A 85 -8.10 -20.19 -11.75
N ASN A 86 -9.39 -19.83 -11.86
CA ASN A 86 -10.22 -20.23 -12.99
C ASN A 86 -9.79 -19.55 -14.30
N LEU A 87 -9.38 -18.27 -14.22
CA LEU A 87 -8.80 -17.55 -15.36
C LEU A 87 -7.47 -18.16 -15.80
N GLU A 88 -6.59 -18.51 -14.86
CA GLU A 88 -5.34 -19.20 -15.18
C GLU A 88 -5.58 -20.54 -15.88
N LYS A 89 -6.53 -21.35 -15.38
CA LYS A 89 -6.95 -22.59 -16.06
C LYS A 89 -7.51 -22.36 -17.46
N ALA A 90 -8.16 -21.21 -17.68
CA ALA A 90 -8.64 -20.79 -18.98
C ALA A 90 -7.55 -20.13 -19.87
N GLY A 91 -6.30 -20.05 -19.39
CA GLY A 91 -5.18 -19.49 -20.12
C GLY A 91 -5.08 -17.96 -20.10
N VAL A 92 -5.80 -17.29 -19.20
CA VAL A 92 -5.84 -15.83 -19.08
C VAL A 92 -4.92 -15.39 -17.93
N TYR A 93 -3.76 -14.82 -18.28
CA TYR A 93 -2.73 -14.40 -17.32
C TYR A 93 -2.45 -12.88 -17.34
N SER A 94 -3.03 -12.16 -18.30
CA SER A 94 -2.76 -10.74 -18.52
C SER A 94 -4.02 -9.97 -18.93
N LEU A 95 -3.99 -8.64 -18.80
CA LEU A 95 -5.10 -7.78 -19.21
C LEU A 95 -5.34 -7.80 -20.74
N GLN A 96 -4.30 -8.07 -21.54
CA GLN A 96 -4.46 -8.24 -22.99
C GLN A 96 -5.26 -9.51 -23.30
N GLN A 97 -4.89 -10.64 -22.67
CA GLN A 97 -5.64 -11.89 -22.81
C GLN A 97 -7.05 -11.77 -22.25
N TRP A 98 -7.24 -10.99 -21.18
CA TRP A 98 -8.57 -10.66 -20.67
C TRP A 98 -9.41 -9.89 -21.71
N ASP A 99 -8.82 -8.96 -22.46
CA ASP A 99 -9.54 -8.21 -23.51
C ASP A 99 -10.11 -9.16 -24.58
N GLU A 100 -9.30 -10.14 -25.00
CA GLU A 100 -9.66 -11.16 -26.00
C GLU A 100 -10.54 -12.29 -25.45
N PHE A 101 -10.59 -12.46 -24.12
CA PHE A 101 -11.36 -13.52 -23.48
C PHE A 101 -12.87 -13.37 -23.75
N THR A 102 -13.49 -14.41 -24.29
CA THR A 102 -14.90 -14.38 -24.74
C THR A 102 -15.88 -14.74 -23.64
N ASP A 103 -15.52 -15.67 -22.74
CA ASP A 103 -16.40 -16.16 -21.67
C ASP A 103 -16.38 -15.27 -20.41
N LYS A 104 -16.46 -13.95 -20.59
CA LYS A 104 -16.48 -13.00 -19.47
C LYS A 104 -17.77 -13.09 -18.63
N GLU A 105 -18.84 -13.68 -19.16
CA GLU A 105 -20.12 -13.83 -18.44
C GLU A 105 -20.10 -14.94 -17.39
N SER A 106 -19.22 -15.93 -17.51
CA SER A 106 -19.02 -16.95 -16.46
C SER A 106 -18.22 -16.43 -15.25
N ILE A 107 -17.57 -15.27 -15.40
CA ILE A 107 -16.77 -14.63 -14.35
C ILE A 107 -17.66 -13.82 -13.42
N LEU A 108 -17.39 -13.94 -12.11
CA LEU A 108 -18.08 -13.17 -11.08
C LEU A 108 -18.13 -11.68 -11.43
N LEU A 109 -19.33 -11.09 -11.39
CA LEU A 109 -19.61 -9.69 -11.77
C LEU A 109 -18.63 -8.69 -11.14
N MET A 110 -18.29 -8.88 -9.86
CA MET A 110 -17.33 -8.04 -9.14
C MET A 110 -15.92 -8.11 -9.75
N ALA A 111 -15.42 -9.32 -10.01
CA ALA A 111 -14.08 -9.52 -10.58
C ALA A 111 -14.01 -8.99 -12.02
N ARG A 112 -15.05 -9.24 -12.81
CA ARG A 112 -15.21 -8.67 -14.16
C ARG A 112 -15.16 -7.15 -14.14
N GLY A 113 -15.89 -6.51 -13.21
CA GLY A 113 -15.86 -5.05 -13.05
C GLY A 113 -14.47 -4.52 -12.73
N ILE A 114 -13.71 -5.21 -11.86
CA ILE A 114 -12.33 -4.85 -11.53
C ILE A 114 -11.42 -4.96 -12.75
N LEU A 115 -11.48 -6.07 -13.48
CA LEU A 115 -10.63 -6.31 -14.65
C LEU A 115 -10.95 -5.34 -15.81
N ASN A 116 -12.23 -5.05 -16.05
CA ASN A 116 -12.64 -4.05 -17.05
C ASN A 116 -12.19 -2.63 -16.68
N ALA A 117 -12.28 -2.26 -15.40
CA ALA A 117 -11.77 -0.97 -14.94
C ALA A 117 -10.25 -0.89 -15.10
N ALA A 118 -9.52 -1.93 -14.73
CA ALA A 118 -8.07 -2.00 -14.90
C ALA A 118 -7.66 -1.92 -16.39
N LEU A 119 -8.38 -2.64 -17.26
CA LEU A 119 -8.17 -2.61 -18.71
C LEU A 119 -8.41 -1.22 -19.30
N ASN A 120 -9.49 -0.54 -18.90
CA ASN A 120 -9.77 0.83 -19.35
C ASN A 120 -8.67 1.81 -18.92
N ILE A 121 -8.22 1.73 -17.66
CA ILE A 121 -7.10 2.55 -17.15
C ILE A 121 -5.82 2.26 -17.94
N ALA A 122 -5.55 1.00 -18.27
CA ALA A 122 -4.38 0.62 -19.07
C ALA A 122 -4.46 1.17 -20.49
N LYS A 123 -5.64 1.11 -21.13
CA LYS A 123 -5.90 1.66 -22.47
C LYS A 123 -5.77 3.18 -22.49
N GLU A 124 -6.30 3.89 -21.49
CA GLU A 124 -6.18 5.35 -21.34
C GLU A 124 -4.73 5.78 -21.16
N LYS A 125 -3.93 5.05 -20.37
CA LYS A 125 -2.48 5.31 -20.25
C LYS A 125 -1.70 5.00 -21.54
N GLY A 126 -2.13 4.01 -22.31
CA GLY A 126 -1.59 3.71 -23.64
C GLY A 126 -1.87 4.80 -24.67
N PHE A 127 -2.99 5.51 -24.55
CA PHE A 127 -3.38 6.59 -25.45
C PHE A 127 -2.51 7.85 -25.32
N VAL A 128 -1.89 8.07 -24.16
CA VAL A 128 -0.97 9.21 -23.94
C VAL A 128 0.37 9.01 -24.68
N SER A 129 0.72 7.78 -25.06
CA SER A 129 2.01 7.50 -25.70
C SER A 129 2.01 7.58 -27.24
N GLN A 130 0.87 7.48 -27.92
CA GLN A 130 0.82 7.50 -29.40
C GLN A 130 0.70 8.91 -30.02
N LEU A 131 0.31 9.92 -29.23
CA LEU A 131 0.20 11.32 -29.67
C LEU A 131 1.27 12.23 -29.09
N ALA A 132 2.11 11.72 -28.18
CA ALA A 132 3.33 12.40 -27.78
C ALA A 132 4.38 12.21 -28.87
N THR A 133 4.29 13.01 -29.94
CA THR A 133 5.43 13.35 -30.78
C THR A 133 6.61 13.60 -29.84
N SER A 134 7.71 12.86 -30.01
CA SER A 134 8.92 13.05 -29.21
C SER A 134 9.43 14.46 -29.41
N VAL A 135 9.08 15.38 -28.52
CA VAL A 135 9.77 16.66 -28.42
C VAL A 135 11.09 16.34 -27.73
N VAL A 136 12.14 16.21 -28.55
CA VAL A 136 13.52 16.22 -28.08
C VAL A 136 13.72 17.57 -27.40
N MET A 137 13.77 17.59 -26.07
CA MET A 137 14.16 18.76 -25.29
C MET A 137 15.69 18.85 -25.33
N GLU A 138 16.20 19.46 -26.40
CA GLU A 138 17.62 19.77 -26.58
C GLU A 138 18.05 20.73 -25.44
N GLY A 139 18.94 20.27 -24.56
CA GLY A 139 19.46 21.05 -23.43
C GLY A 139 19.28 20.42 -22.02
N ALA A 140 18.49 19.35 -21.87
CA ALA A 140 18.36 18.67 -20.57
C ALA A 140 19.66 18.00 -20.08
N TYR A 141 20.61 17.77 -20.99
CA TYR A 141 21.93 17.16 -20.68
C TYR A 141 22.98 18.19 -20.23
N GLU A 142 22.83 19.47 -20.58
CA GLU A 142 23.79 20.51 -20.19
C GLU A 142 23.58 21.00 -18.75
N SER A 143 22.38 20.84 -18.20
CA SER A 143 22.05 21.21 -16.82
C SER A 143 22.77 20.32 -15.79
N VAL A 144 23.10 19.09 -16.17
CA VAL A 144 23.87 18.15 -15.34
C VAL A 144 25.36 18.45 -15.42
N TYR A 145 25.84 18.91 -16.59
CA TYR A 145 27.26 19.27 -16.79
C TYR A 145 27.66 20.60 -16.16
N THR A 146 26.72 21.54 -16.04
CA THR A 146 26.96 22.86 -15.43
C THR A 146 26.68 22.90 -13.92
N ALA A 147 26.27 21.78 -13.32
CA ALA A 147 26.01 21.70 -11.89
C ALA A 147 27.32 21.74 -11.08
N THR A 148 27.49 22.79 -10.26
CA THR A 148 28.60 22.92 -9.32
C THR A 148 28.32 22.05 -8.08
N TRP A 149 29.12 21.00 -7.88
CA TRP A 149 28.97 20.11 -6.73
C TRP A 149 29.80 20.61 -5.54
N HIS A 150 29.16 20.65 -4.38
CA HIS A 150 29.81 20.89 -3.09
C HIS A 150 29.66 19.63 -2.24
N TYR A 151 30.79 19.07 -1.78
CA TYR A 151 30.80 17.93 -0.86
C TYR A 151 31.41 18.36 0.48
N VAL A 152 30.87 17.81 1.56
CA VAL A 152 31.30 18.11 2.94
C VAL A 152 32.05 16.91 3.48
N GLU A 153 33.34 17.08 3.76
CA GLU A 153 34.19 16.06 4.37
C GLU A 153 34.32 16.35 5.88
N GLY A 154 33.88 15.40 6.71
CA GLY A 154 34.04 15.48 8.16
C GLY A 154 35.41 14.98 8.57
N VAL A 155 36.30 15.88 9.02
CA VAL A 155 37.61 15.50 9.55
C VAL A 155 37.47 15.26 11.06
N GLY A 156 37.75 14.03 11.49
CA GLY A 156 37.62 13.62 12.90
C GLY A 156 38.71 14.20 13.79
N GLY A 157 38.28 14.78 14.92
CA GLY A 157 39.14 15.19 16.04
C GLY A 157 38.91 16.63 16.49
N GLU A 158 38.13 16.79 17.57
CA GLU A 158 37.96 17.99 18.41
C GLU A 158 37.83 19.36 17.70
N GLY A 159 36.58 19.70 17.35
CA GLY A 159 36.17 21.06 16.96
C GLY A 159 35.71 21.13 15.49
N PHE A 160 34.39 21.00 15.26
CA PHE A 160 33.82 21.03 13.92
C PHE A 160 33.90 22.42 13.28
N GLY A 161 34.95 22.65 12.47
CA GLY A 161 34.98 23.72 11.48
C GLY A 161 34.48 23.21 10.13
N MET A 162 33.48 23.88 9.54
CA MET A 162 32.97 23.56 8.20
C MET A 162 33.83 24.28 7.15
N GLN A 163 34.60 23.54 6.35
CA GLN A 163 35.26 24.11 5.16
C GLN A 163 34.56 23.63 3.90
N VAL A 164 34.07 24.59 3.11
CA VAL A 164 33.54 24.36 1.77
C VAL A 164 34.70 24.44 0.79
N LYS A 165 34.93 23.37 0.03
CA LYS A 165 35.90 23.36 -1.08
C LYS A 165 35.18 23.02 -2.38
N GLU A 166 35.46 23.80 -3.42
CA GLU A 166 34.89 23.64 -4.75
C GLU A 166 35.60 22.48 -5.47
N GLY A 167 34.83 21.52 -5.97
CA GLY A 167 35.34 20.33 -6.65
C GLY A 167 34.95 20.32 -8.13
N HIS A 168 35.88 19.89 -9.00
CA HIS A 168 35.60 19.68 -10.42
C HIS A 168 35.53 18.16 -10.70
N PRO A 169 34.57 17.69 -11.52
CA PRO A 169 34.46 16.28 -11.86
C PRO A 169 35.67 15.83 -12.69
N PRO A 170 36.21 14.62 -12.46
CA PRO A 170 37.20 14.03 -13.36
C PRO A 170 36.56 13.78 -14.73
N GLN A 171 37.25 14.25 -15.78
CA GLN A 171 36.87 14.06 -17.19
C GLN A 171 37.22 12.66 -17.69
#